data_AF-A0AAU3KP24-F1
#
_entry.id   AF-A0AAU3KP24-F1
#
_cell.length_a   1.000
_cell.length_b   1.000
_cell.length_c   1.000
_cell.angle_alpha   90.00
_cell.angle_beta   90.00
_cell.angle_gamma   90.00
#
_symmetry.space_group_name_H-M   'P 1'
#
loop_
_entity.id
_entity.type
_entity.pdbx_description
1 polymer ?
#
loop_
_entity_poly.entity_id
_entity_poly.type
_entity_poly.pdbx_seq_one_letter_code
_entity_poly.pdbx_strand_id
1 'polypeptide(L)'
;MTGPANNSPNPRRDIPAEHVELMAQIQRLALRSGQQLQRMYESGGEALTATEAITRINALDRERDLTEIKARAAGVPAEWIDRVRTLGQRGIDWHEDQPLPDPAPTQRRRTVQRVADDVERLKDMAAVHTAYQHTRSPGDTATDMETVVAAQFRRNMEALWMRAGRTAHAIGMDAAERGALWSVTGAEWQRRVSHYLGGRDIAALHTQWRKYGDATLATEARRSLAKLRRAGQHGPDVPLPQMPMAPVRMLVEAGAAIDARPAPREGEPITTAIDAALPDSTATTWPEDLTHPPGTQPHGAVPGLDSEADP
;
A
#
# COMPACT_ATOMS: atom_id res chain seq x y z
N MET A 1 -34.58 3.11 -35.33
CA MET A 1 -33.50 2.32 -34.71
C MET A 1 -32.20 3.13 -34.80
N THR A 2 -31.94 3.95 -33.79
CA THR A 2 -30.69 4.72 -33.66
C THR A 2 -29.92 4.09 -32.51
N GLY A 3 -28.93 3.26 -32.84
CA GLY A 3 -28.04 2.65 -31.85
C GLY A 3 -27.21 3.72 -31.15
N PRO A 4 -26.98 3.61 -29.82
CA PRO A 4 -26.19 4.59 -29.09
C PRO A 4 -24.74 4.55 -29.59
N ALA A 5 -24.23 5.73 -29.98
CA ALA A 5 -22.82 5.95 -30.22
C ALA A 5 -22.05 5.57 -28.94
N ASN A 6 -21.29 4.48 -29.03
CA ASN A 6 -20.44 3.98 -27.96
C ASN A 6 -19.29 4.95 -27.77
N ASN A 7 -19.54 6.03 -27.01
CA ASN A 7 -18.59 7.07 -26.68
C ASN A 7 -17.68 6.60 -25.53
N SER A 8 -17.03 5.45 -25.73
CA SER A 8 -15.96 5.00 -24.84
C SER A 8 -14.81 5.99 -24.98
N PRO A 9 -14.28 6.59 -23.89
CA PRO A 9 -13.14 7.47 -23.97
C PRO A 9 -11.97 6.69 -24.58
N ASN A 10 -11.51 7.13 -25.75
CA ASN A 10 -10.38 6.50 -26.42
C ASN A 10 -9.10 6.94 -25.68
N PRO A 11 -8.43 6.06 -24.93
CA PRO A 11 -7.27 6.43 -24.10
C PRO A 11 -6.06 6.93 -24.92
N ARG A 12 -6.18 6.92 -26.25
CA ARG A 12 -5.18 7.39 -27.23
C ARG A 12 -5.22 8.91 -27.46
N ARG A 13 -6.31 9.60 -27.09
CA ARG A 13 -6.42 11.07 -27.25
C ARG A 13 -5.90 11.88 -26.06
N ASP A 14 -5.61 11.23 -24.93
CA ASP A 14 -5.25 11.88 -23.66
C ASP A 14 -3.79 11.56 -23.24
N ILE A 15 -2.88 11.39 -24.20
CA ILE A 15 -1.46 11.24 -23.88
C ILE A 15 -0.91 12.61 -23.49
N PRO A 16 -0.32 12.79 -22.28
CA PRO A 16 0.29 14.06 -21.88
C PRO A 16 1.34 14.54 -22.89
N ALA A 17 1.38 15.84 -23.17
CA ALA A 17 2.32 16.42 -24.14
C ALA A 17 3.79 16.09 -23.82
N GLU A 18 4.16 16.06 -22.54
CA GLU A 18 5.48 15.64 -22.07
C GLU A 18 5.82 14.20 -22.48
N HIS A 19 4.85 13.29 -22.42
CA HIS A 19 5.05 11.89 -22.84
C HIS A 19 5.26 11.79 -24.33
N VAL A 20 4.49 12.56 -25.12
CA VAL A 20 4.64 12.65 -26.58
C VAL A 20 6.04 13.14 -26.94
N GLU A 21 6.51 14.20 -26.26
CA GLU A 21 7.84 14.78 -26.50
C GLU A 21 8.96 13.78 -26.21
N LEU A 22 8.91 13.11 -25.06
CA LEU A 22 9.91 12.09 -24.68
C LEU A 22 9.92 10.91 -25.66
N MET A 23 8.74 10.43 -26.08
CA MET A 23 8.63 9.36 -27.07
C MET A 23 9.16 9.76 -28.44
N ALA A 24 8.84 10.97 -28.91
CA ALA A 24 9.35 11.51 -30.17
C ALA A 24 10.88 11.66 -30.14
N GLN A 25 11.44 12.08 -28.99
CA GLN A 25 12.89 12.19 -28.81
C GLN A 25 13.56 10.81 -28.86
N ILE A 26 13.02 9.78 -28.18
CA ILE A 26 13.56 8.41 -28.21
C ILE A 26 13.59 7.87 -29.64
N GLN A 27 12.48 8.00 -30.38
CA GLN A 27 12.39 7.53 -31.76
C GLN A 27 13.39 8.24 -32.68
N ARG A 28 13.51 9.57 -32.54
CA ARG A 28 14.46 10.38 -33.32
C ARG A 28 15.92 10.00 -33.06
N LEU A 29 16.29 9.74 -31.80
CA LEU A 29 17.64 9.32 -31.44
C LEU A 29 17.95 7.93 -31.99
N ALA A 30 17.00 6.99 -31.88
CA ALA A 30 17.11 5.66 -32.46
C ALA A 30 17.25 5.70 -34.00
N LEU A 31 16.46 6.55 -34.66
CA LEU A 31 16.54 6.79 -36.11
C LEU A 31 17.92 7.32 -36.52
N ARG A 32 18.42 8.36 -35.83
CA ARG A 32 19.73 8.97 -36.14
C ARG A 32 20.88 7.99 -35.93
N SER A 33 20.82 7.17 -34.88
CA SER A 33 21.81 6.11 -34.62
C SER A 33 21.84 5.11 -35.78
N GLY A 34 20.66 4.63 -36.23
CA GLY A 34 20.53 3.72 -37.38
C GLY A 34 21.01 4.34 -38.71
N GLN A 35 20.68 5.60 -38.98
CA GLN A 35 21.16 6.32 -40.17
C GLN A 35 22.69 6.47 -40.17
N GLN A 36 23.29 6.74 -39.01
CA GLN A 36 24.74 6.87 -38.89
C GLN A 36 25.45 5.51 -39.10
N LEU A 37 24.86 4.43 -38.59
CA LEU A 37 25.35 3.07 -38.81
C LEU A 37 25.28 2.69 -40.30
N GLN A 38 24.18 3.00 -40.97
CA GLN A 38 24.01 2.74 -42.40
C GLN A 38 25.06 3.49 -43.24
N ARG A 39 25.27 4.79 -42.97
CA ARG A 39 26.31 5.60 -43.65
C ARG A 39 27.71 5.04 -43.46
N MET A 40 28.02 4.50 -42.27
CA MET A 40 29.32 3.88 -41.99
C MET A 40 29.55 2.62 -42.83
N TYR A 41 28.51 1.81 -43.05
CA TYR A 41 28.59 0.66 -43.94
C TYR A 41 28.71 1.07 -45.42
N GLU A 42 28.00 2.11 -45.84
CA GLU A 42 28.05 2.63 -47.20
C GLU A 42 29.39 3.29 -47.55
N SER A 43 30.08 3.91 -46.58
CA SER A 43 31.36 4.59 -46.80
C SER A 43 32.58 3.66 -46.87
N GLY A 44 32.39 2.33 -46.87
CA GLY A 44 33.46 1.36 -47.08
C GLY A 44 34.49 1.24 -45.94
N GLY A 45 34.22 1.80 -44.75
CA GLY A 45 34.97 1.50 -43.53
C GLY A 45 36.38 2.09 -43.42
N GLU A 46 36.67 3.25 -44.01
CA GLU A 46 37.92 3.98 -43.70
C GLU A 46 38.11 4.14 -42.18
N ALA A 47 39.27 3.73 -41.65
CA ALA A 47 39.46 3.51 -40.21
C ALA A 47 39.25 4.75 -39.33
N LEU A 48 39.68 5.93 -39.79
CA LEU A 48 39.46 7.21 -39.07
C LEU A 48 37.97 7.58 -39.08
N THR A 49 37.32 7.52 -40.24
CA THR A 49 35.88 7.79 -40.44
C THR A 49 35.01 6.82 -39.64
N ALA A 50 35.40 5.54 -39.55
CA ALA A 50 34.73 4.52 -38.76
C ALA A 50 34.80 4.82 -37.26
N THR A 51 35.96 5.27 -36.75
CA THR A 51 36.14 5.60 -35.32
C THR A 51 35.28 6.79 -34.90
N GLU A 52 35.23 7.84 -35.73
CA GLU A 52 34.36 8.99 -35.51
C GLU A 52 32.87 8.60 -35.56
N ALA A 53 32.49 7.75 -36.52
CA ALA A 53 31.12 7.25 -36.64
C ALA A 53 30.70 6.45 -35.40
N ILE A 54 31.53 5.53 -34.93
CA ILE A 54 31.29 4.73 -33.71
C ILE A 54 31.13 5.65 -32.49
N THR A 55 32.00 6.65 -32.33
CA THR A 55 31.92 7.60 -31.22
C THR A 55 30.60 8.36 -31.23
N ARG A 56 30.15 8.79 -32.41
CA ARG A 56 28.86 9.50 -32.59
C ARG A 56 27.66 8.59 -32.34
N ILE A 57 27.69 7.33 -32.80
CA ILE A 57 26.64 6.33 -32.53
C ILE A 57 26.51 6.11 -31.02
N ASN A 58 27.64 5.89 -30.33
CA ASN A 58 27.64 5.69 -28.88
C ASN A 58 27.09 6.91 -28.11
N ALA A 59 27.36 8.12 -28.58
CA ALA A 59 26.80 9.34 -27.98
C ALA A 59 25.27 9.41 -28.15
N LEU A 60 24.76 9.09 -29.33
CA LEU A 60 23.32 9.05 -29.61
C LEU A 60 22.61 7.96 -28.81
N ASP A 61 23.20 6.78 -28.70
CA ASP A 61 22.65 5.68 -27.91
C ASP A 61 22.62 6.01 -26.42
N ARG A 62 23.69 6.64 -25.90
CA ARG A 62 23.71 7.13 -24.51
C ARG A 62 22.63 8.17 -24.25
N GLU A 63 22.42 9.11 -25.17
CA GLU A 63 21.36 10.11 -25.06
C GLU A 63 19.97 9.48 -25.10
N ARG A 64 19.77 8.47 -25.96
CA ARG A 64 18.53 7.69 -26.01
C ARG A 64 18.27 7.01 -24.68
N ASP A 65 19.27 6.29 -24.14
CA ASP A 65 19.13 5.54 -22.90
C ASP A 65 18.76 6.47 -21.73
N LEU A 66 19.38 7.66 -21.64
CA LEU A 66 19.02 8.68 -20.65
C LEU A 66 17.59 9.21 -20.85
N THR A 67 17.15 9.38 -22.09
CA THR A 67 15.78 9.82 -22.42
C THR A 67 14.75 8.75 -22.07
N GLU A 68 15.06 7.46 -22.30
CA GLU A 68 14.19 6.36 -21.88
C GLU A 68 14.06 6.28 -20.36
N ILE A 69 15.12 6.55 -19.60
CA ILE A 69 15.06 6.63 -18.13
C ILE A 69 14.11 7.76 -17.71
N LYS A 70 14.21 8.94 -18.33
CA LYS A 70 13.30 10.07 -18.09
C LYS A 70 11.85 9.70 -18.41
N ALA A 71 11.60 9.07 -19.56
CA ALA A 71 10.27 8.61 -19.97
C ALA A 71 9.66 7.62 -18.96
N ARG A 72 10.42 6.64 -18.49
CA ARG A 72 9.96 5.71 -17.44
C ARG A 72 9.65 6.46 -16.14
N ALA A 73 10.48 7.42 -15.75
CA ALA A 73 10.25 8.22 -14.55
C ALA A 73 9.01 9.14 -14.65
N ALA A 74 8.71 9.62 -15.86
CA ALA A 74 7.48 10.37 -16.16
C ALA A 74 6.22 9.49 -16.23
N GLY A 75 6.37 8.16 -16.22
CA GLY A 75 5.25 7.21 -16.24
C GLY A 75 4.83 6.76 -17.64
N VAL A 76 5.68 6.96 -18.66
CA VAL A 76 5.46 6.39 -20.00
C VAL A 76 5.53 4.85 -19.92
N PRO A 77 4.52 4.11 -20.42
CA PRO A 77 4.54 2.65 -20.43
C PRO A 77 5.77 2.09 -21.15
N ALA A 78 6.35 1.02 -20.59
CA ALA A 78 7.55 0.40 -21.16
C ALA A 78 7.29 -0.13 -22.59
N GLU A 79 6.08 -0.64 -22.84
CA GLU A 79 5.64 -1.13 -24.14
C GLU A 79 5.60 -0.01 -25.19
N TRP A 80 5.31 1.23 -24.78
CA TRP A 80 5.35 2.40 -25.66
C TRP A 80 6.80 2.79 -25.95
N ILE A 81 7.66 2.86 -24.94
CA ILE A 81 9.09 3.12 -25.11
C ILE A 81 9.73 2.10 -26.07
N ASP A 82 9.43 0.82 -25.88
CA ASP A 82 9.92 -0.26 -26.73
C ASP A 82 9.42 -0.12 -28.17
N ARG A 83 8.15 0.25 -28.35
CA ARG A 83 7.55 0.50 -29.66
C ARG A 83 8.27 1.62 -30.39
N VAL A 84 8.45 2.78 -29.77
CA VAL A 84 9.02 3.97 -30.43
C VAL A 84 10.50 3.81 -30.72
N ARG A 85 11.24 3.13 -29.83
CA ARG A 85 12.62 2.69 -30.08
C ARG A 85 12.70 1.77 -31.31
N THR A 86 11.84 0.77 -31.37
CA THR A 86 11.79 -0.19 -32.48
C THR A 86 11.45 0.49 -33.81
N LEU A 87 10.51 1.44 -33.81
CA LEU A 87 10.16 2.22 -35.00
C LEU A 87 11.34 3.07 -35.48
N GLY A 88 12.03 3.75 -34.57
CA GLY A 88 13.22 4.54 -34.90
C GLY A 88 14.35 3.68 -35.47
N GLN A 89 14.63 2.52 -34.86
CA GLN A 89 15.61 1.55 -35.36
C GLN A 89 15.27 1.02 -36.76
N ARG A 90 13.98 0.99 -37.12
CA ARG A 90 13.50 0.60 -38.46
C ARG A 90 13.51 1.73 -39.48
N GLY A 91 13.98 2.92 -39.12
CA GLY A 91 14.01 4.05 -40.04
C GLY A 91 12.70 4.83 -40.14
N ILE A 92 11.74 4.61 -39.23
CA ILE A 92 10.42 5.24 -39.28
C ILE A 92 10.42 6.54 -38.48
N ASP A 93 10.06 7.65 -39.13
CA ASP A 93 9.90 8.95 -38.49
C ASP A 93 8.72 8.98 -37.52
N TRP A 94 8.82 9.84 -36.51
CA TRP A 94 7.75 10.05 -35.54
C TRP A 94 6.54 10.71 -36.21
N HIS A 95 5.35 10.21 -35.91
CA HIS A 95 4.10 10.91 -36.18
C HIS A 95 3.10 10.67 -35.04
N GLU A 96 2.26 11.66 -34.73
CA GLU A 96 1.36 11.63 -33.57
C GLU A 96 0.31 10.51 -33.64
N ASP A 97 -0.12 10.15 -34.85
CA ASP A 97 -1.13 9.11 -35.07
C ASP A 97 -0.57 7.68 -35.09
N GLN A 98 0.67 7.47 -34.67
CA GLN A 98 1.29 6.14 -34.77
C GLN A 98 0.68 5.14 -33.78
N PRO A 99 0.43 3.89 -34.21
CA PRO A 99 -0.19 2.90 -33.34
C PRO A 99 0.77 2.50 -32.21
N LEU A 100 0.35 2.80 -30.99
CA LEU A 100 0.97 2.35 -29.75
C LEU A 100 0.25 1.10 -29.22
N PRO A 101 0.97 0.12 -28.64
CA PRO A 101 0.34 -1.05 -28.05
C PRO A 101 -0.49 -0.66 -26.83
N ASP A 102 -1.58 -1.38 -26.57
CA ASP A 102 -2.34 -1.14 -25.35
C ASP A 102 -1.47 -1.53 -24.14
N PRO A 103 -1.22 -0.62 -23.18
CA PRO A 103 -0.31 -0.90 -22.09
C PRO A 103 -0.88 -1.97 -21.15
N ALA A 104 -0.02 -2.86 -20.67
CA ALA A 104 -0.28 -3.89 -19.66
C ALA A 104 -1.27 -3.50 -18.53
N PRO A 105 -2.60 -3.76 -18.56
CA PRO A 105 -3.49 -3.28 -17.48
C PRO A 105 -3.24 -3.96 -16.11
N THR A 106 -2.38 -4.98 -16.06
CA THR A 106 -2.12 -5.81 -14.87
C THR A 106 -0.93 -5.39 -14.01
N GLN A 107 0.05 -4.65 -14.55
CA GLN A 107 1.27 -4.35 -13.80
C GLN A 107 1.09 -3.16 -12.84
N ARG A 108 0.39 -2.10 -13.26
CA ARG A 108 0.10 -0.94 -12.40
C ARG A 108 -0.80 -1.32 -11.22
N ARG A 109 -1.94 -1.97 -11.46
CA ARG A 109 -2.90 -2.35 -10.40
C ARG A 109 -2.30 -3.25 -9.33
N ARG A 110 -1.52 -4.27 -9.73
CA ARG A 110 -0.81 -5.16 -8.77
C ARG A 110 0.21 -4.41 -7.93
N THR A 111 0.83 -3.37 -8.50
CA THR A 111 1.88 -2.61 -7.82
C THR A 111 1.30 -1.53 -6.90
N VAL A 112 0.16 -0.92 -7.26
CA VAL A 112 -0.62 -0.06 -6.36
C VAL A 112 -1.10 -0.84 -5.13
N GLN A 113 -1.68 -2.03 -5.35
CA GLN A 113 -2.12 -2.88 -4.23
C GLN A 113 -0.96 -3.21 -3.31
N ARG A 114 0.21 -3.55 -3.88
CA ARG A 114 1.41 -3.83 -3.08
C ARG A 114 1.86 -2.64 -2.22
N VAL A 115 1.78 -1.41 -2.76
CA VAL A 115 2.07 -0.20 -1.97
C VAL A 115 1.07 -0.11 -0.82
N ALA A 116 -0.24 -0.23 -1.11
CA ALA A 116 -1.28 -0.18 -0.09
C ALA A 116 -1.06 -1.25 1.01
N ASP A 117 -0.74 -2.49 0.64
CA ASP A 117 -0.47 -3.57 1.57
C ASP A 117 0.74 -3.27 2.48
N ASP A 118 1.80 -2.69 1.92
CA ASP A 118 2.98 -2.28 2.70
C ASP A 118 2.64 -1.16 3.69
N VAL A 119 1.85 -0.19 3.25
CA VAL A 119 1.40 0.93 4.10
C VAL A 119 0.50 0.42 5.22
N GLU A 120 -0.48 -0.41 4.91
CA GLU A 120 -1.37 -1.01 5.91
C GLU A 120 -0.59 -1.86 6.91
N ARG A 121 0.42 -2.59 6.45
CA ARG A 121 1.30 -3.35 7.33
C ARG A 121 2.14 -2.48 8.24
N LEU A 122 2.61 -1.32 7.77
CA LEU A 122 3.31 -0.34 8.61
C LEU A 122 2.40 0.23 9.71
N LYS A 123 1.15 0.57 9.35
CA LYS A 123 0.14 1.02 10.31
C LYS A 123 -0.15 -0.07 11.36
N ASP A 124 -0.30 -1.30 10.92
CA ASP A 124 -0.53 -2.43 11.80
C ASP A 124 0.66 -2.71 12.74
N MET A 125 1.89 -2.65 12.22
CA MET A 125 3.10 -2.74 13.04
C MET A 125 3.15 -1.63 14.10
N ALA A 126 2.87 -0.37 13.73
CA ALA A 126 2.85 0.72 14.70
C ALA A 126 1.80 0.49 15.80
N ALA A 127 0.60 0.03 15.43
CA ALA A 127 -0.46 -0.27 16.39
C ALA A 127 -0.11 -1.43 17.33
N VAL A 128 0.40 -2.55 16.78
CA VAL A 128 0.84 -3.72 17.57
C VAL A 128 1.99 -3.36 18.51
N HIS A 129 2.96 -2.57 18.03
CA HIS A 129 4.06 -2.11 18.88
C HIS A 129 3.53 -1.29 20.05
N THR A 130 2.63 -0.35 19.79
CA THR A 130 2.07 0.52 20.82
C THR A 130 1.25 -0.27 21.83
N ALA A 131 0.39 -1.19 21.38
CA ALA A 131 -0.37 -2.07 22.25
C ALA A 131 0.55 -2.94 23.13
N TYR A 132 1.61 -3.51 22.54
CA TYR A 132 2.60 -4.32 23.27
C TYR A 132 3.30 -3.50 24.37
N GLN A 133 3.71 -2.26 24.07
CA GLN A 133 4.32 -1.39 25.07
C GLN A 133 3.33 -1.01 26.18
N HIS A 134 2.06 -0.79 25.82
CA HIS A 134 1.02 -0.47 26.80
C HIS A 134 0.73 -1.63 27.77
N THR A 135 0.87 -2.88 27.33
CA THR A 135 0.70 -4.06 28.19
C THR A 135 1.92 -4.35 29.09
N ARG A 136 3.09 -3.76 28.83
CA ARG A 136 4.25 -3.92 29.70
C ARG A 136 4.06 -3.10 30.97
N SER A 137 4.32 -3.72 32.11
CA SER A 137 4.27 -3.02 33.40
C SER A 137 5.40 -1.98 33.49
N PRO A 138 5.14 -0.79 34.05
CA PRO A 138 6.21 0.16 34.37
C PRO A 138 7.23 -0.52 35.30
N GLY A 139 8.45 -0.73 34.81
CA GLY A 139 9.52 -1.42 35.56
C GLY A 139 9.87 -2.82 35.04
N ASP A 140 9.15 -3.34 34.04
CA ASP A 140 9.49 -4.60 33.41
C ASP A 140 10.69 -4.42 32.46
N THR A 141 11.88 -4.83 32.91
CA THR A 141 13.11 -4.71 32.11
C THR A 141 13.04 -5.62 30.89
N ALA A 142 13.28 -5.08 29.70
CA ALA A 142 13.31 -5.87 28.48
C ALA A 142 14.41 -6.93 28.57
N THR A 143 14.08 -8.18 28.24
CA THR A 143 15.10 -9.23 28.10
C THR A 143 16.00 -8.93 26.90
N ASP A 144 17.21 -9.50 26.87
CA ASP A 144 18.12 -9.36 25.73
C ASP A 144 17.45 -9.81 24.41
N MET A 145 16.69 -10.91 24.48
CA MET A 145 15.93 -11.42 23.34
C MET A 145 14.88 -10.42 22.85
N GLU A 146 14.13 -9.78 23.76
CA GLU A 146 13.15 -8.76 23.39
C GLU A 146 13.82 -7.53 22.77
N THR A 147 15.01 -7.15 23.25
CA THR A 147 15.79 -6.05 22.67
C THR A 147 16.20 -6.36 21.22
N VAL A 148 16.66 -7.59 20.96
CA VAL A 148 17.02 -8.05 19.60
C VAL A 148 15.79 -8.03 18.68
N VAL A 149 14.66 -8.55 19.15
CA VAL A 149 13.40 -8.56 18.38
C VAL A 149 12.92 -7.13 18.11
N ALA A 150 12.98 -6.23 19.09
CA ALA A 150 12.61 -4.82 18.92
C ALA A 150 13.50 -4.10 17.90
N ALA A 151 14.81 -4.38 17.89
CA ALA A 151 15.72 -3.85 16.89
C ALA A 151 15.40 -4.38 15.49
N GLN A 152 15.09 -5.67 15.36
CA GLN A 152 14.68 -6.26 14.07
C GLN A 152 13.33 -5.73 13.59
N PHE A 153 12.38 -5.52 14.51
CA PHE A 153 11.08 -4.91 14.24
C PHE A 153 11.24 -3.52 13.59
N ARG A 154 12.08 -2.65 14.16
CA ARG A 154 12.36 -1.32 13.59
C ARG A 154 12.99 -1.42 12.20
N ARG A 155 13.98 -2.30 12.03
CA ARG A 155 14.60 -2.57 10.71
C ARG A 155 13.58 -3.04 9.68
N ASN A 156 12.59 -3.84 10.10
CA ASN A 156 11.52 -4.31 9.22
C ASN A 156 10.59 -3.15 8.81
N MET A 157 10.21 -2.27 9.75
CA MET A 157 9.41 -1.09 9.40
C MET A 157 10.16 -0.18 8.42
N GLU A 158 11.45 0.10 8.66
CA GLU A 158 12.26 0.91 7.74
C GLU A 158 12.34 0.29 6.34
N ALA A 159 12.52 -1.03 6.26
CA ALA A 159 12.61 -1.74 4.99
C ALA A 159 11.28 -1.70 4.22
N LEU A 160 10.14 -1.86 4.89
CA LEU A 160 8.81 -1.74 4.29
C LEU A 160 8.53 -0.30 3.85
N TRP A 161 8.86 0.69 4.68
CA TRP A 161 8.70 2.11 4.36
C TRP A 161 9.50 2.50 3.12
N MET A 162 10.77 2.07 3.04
CA MET A 162 11.60 2.27 1.86
C MET A 162 11.03 1.57 0.63
N ARG A 163 10.56 0.32 0.76
CA ARG A 163 9.93 -0.41 -0.34
C ARG A 163 8.68 0.30 -0.85
N ALA A 164 7.78 0.67 0.05
CA ALA A 164 6.52 1.32 -0.31
C ALA A 164 6.76 2.67 -1.00
N GLY A 165 7.61 3.53 -0.42
CA GLY A 165 7.92 4.85 -0.99
C GLY A 165 8.60 4.76 -2.36
N ARG A 166 9.59 3.88 -2.52
CA ARG A 166 10.27 3.68 -3.82
C ARG A 166 9.37 3.01 -4.85
N THR A 167 8.51 2.08 -4.44
CA THR A 167 7.55 1.43 -5.34
C THR A 167 6.49 2.42 -5.80
N ALA A 168 5.94 3.24 -4.90
CA ALA A 168 4.98 4.30 -5.24
C ALA A 168 5.56 5.31 -6.24
N HIS A 169 6.83 5.71 -6.03
CA HIS A 169 7.54 6.56 -6.98
C HIS A 169 7.74 5.89 -8.34
N ALA A 170 8.18 4.63 -8.35
CA ALA A 170 8.46 3.88 -9.57
C ALA A 170 7.23 3.67 -10.46
N ILE A 171 6.02 3.71 -9.88
CA ILE A 171 4.76 3.58 -10.63
C ILE A 171 4.10 4.94 -10.93
N GLY A 172 4.77 6.05 -10.64
CA GLY A 172 4.23 7.39 -10.86
C GLY A 172 2.98 7.68 -10.04
N MET A 173 2.83 7.07 -8.85
CA MET A 173 1.69 7.34 -7.97
C MET A 173 1.70 8.83 -7.60
N ASP A 174 0.57 9.51 -7.77
CA ASP A 174 0.53 10.95 -7.58
C ASP A 174 0.56 11.36 -6.09
N ALA A 175 0.66 12.65 -5.80
CA ALA A 175 0.72 13.14 -4.42
C ALA A 175 -0.57 12.92 -3.63
N ALA A 176 -1.74 12.93 -4.29
CA ALA A 176 -3.03 12.73 -3.66
C ALA A 176 -3.27 11.25 -3.33
N GLU A 177 -2.97 10.33 -4.25
CA GLU A 177 -2.98 8.88 -4.06
C GLU A 177 -2.05 8.48 -2.92
N ARG A 178 -0.82 9.02 -2.91
CA ARG A 178 0.11 8.81 -1.79
C ARG A 178 -0.47 9.39 -0.50
N GLY A 179 -0.94 10.64 -0.53
CA GLY A 179 -1.53 11.29 0.64
C GLY A 179 -2.63 10.45 1.28
N ALA A 180 -3.57 9.94 0.48
CA ALA A 180 -4.67 9.11 0.93
C ALA A 180 -4.22 7.78 1.56
N LEU A 181 -3.22 7.11 0.97
CA LEU A 181 -2.70 5.85 1.52
C LEU A 181 -1.99 6.06 2.86
N TRP A 182 -1.15 7.10 2.95
CA TRP A 182 -0.27 7.34 4.08
C TRP A 182 -0.92 8.15 5.21
N SER A 183 -2.01 8.86 4.95
CA SER A 183 -2.74 9.60 5.97
C SER A 183 -3.36 8.63 6.98
N VAL A 184 -3.15 8.92 8.27
CA VAL A 184 -3.81 8.23 9.38
C VAL A 184 -4.29 9.29 10.35
N THR A 185 -5.57 9.22 10.74
CA THR A 185 -6.14 10.14 11.72
C THR A 185 -5.90 9.61 13.14
N GLY A 186 -5.93 10.50 14.14
CA GLY A 186 -5.86 10.09 15.55
C GLY A 186 -6.94 9.06 15.93
N ALA A 187 -8.17 9.23 15.43
CA ALA A 187 -9.26 8.28 15.63
C ALA A 187 -8.99 6.91 14.99
N GLU A 188 -8.33 6.88 13.83
CA GLU A 188 -7.90 5.63 13.20
C GLU A 188 -6.80 4.95 14.01
N TRP A 189 -5.80 5.69 14.50
CA TRP A 189 -4.78 5.14 15.40
C TRP A 189 -5.40 4.54 16.66
N GLN A 190 -6.30 5.29 17.31
CA GLN A 190 -7.01 4.84 18.49
C GLN A 190 -7.80 3.55 18.21
N ARG A 191 -8.52 3.47 17.09
CA ARG A 191 -9.26 2.26 16.68
C ARG A 191 -8.33 1.07 16.48
N ARG A 192 -7.22 1.25 15.75
CA ARG A 192 -6.25 0.17 15.47
C ARG A 192 -5.60 -0.36 16.73
N VAL A 193 -5.18 0.52 17.64
CA VAL A 193 -4.59 0.06 18.91
C VAL A 193 -5.66 -0.58 19.81
N SER A 194 -6.84 0.03 19.93
CA SER A 194 -7.93 -0.51 20.75
C SER A 194 -8.37 -1.90 20.28
N HIS A 195 -8.30 -2.20 18.97
CA HIS A 195 -8.52 -3.55 18.44
C HIS A 195 -7.58 -4.57 19.08
N TYR A 196 -6.29 -4.24 19.25
CA TYR A 196 -5.31 -5.13 19.89
C TYR A 196 -5.42 -5.19 21.41
N LEU A 197 -5.86 -4.10 22.06
CA LEU A 197 -6.06 -4.07 23.51
C LEU A 197 -7.40 -4.69 23.95
N GLY A 198 -8.42 -4.67 23.09
CA GLY A 198 -9.74 -5.22 23.37
C GLY A 198 -9.84 -6.74 23.26
N GLY A 199 -8.91 -7.37 22.54
CA GLY A 199 -8.76 -8.83 22.52
C GLY A 199 -8.03 -9.30 23.77
N ARG A 200 -8.67 -10.10 24.64
CA ARG A 200 -8.13 -10.56 25.93
C ARG A 200 -6.90 -11.50 25.84
N ASP A 201 -6.29 -11.66 24.67
CA ASP A 201 -5.17 -12.57 24.47
C ASP A 201 -3.84 -11.80 24.31
N ILE A 202 -3.23 -11.47 25.45
CA ILE A 202 -1.90 -10.84 25.53
C ILE A 202 -0.84 -11.74 24.87
N ALA A 203 -0.99 -13.07 24.95
CA ALA A 203 -0.06 -14.00 24.33
C ALA A 203 -0.13 -13.94 22.79
N ALA A 204 -1.32 -13.77 22.23
CA ALA A 204 -1.50 -13.51 20.79
C ALA A 204 -0.85 -12.18 20.37
N LEU A 205 -1.01 -11.12 21.17
CA LEU A 205 -0.34 -9.84 20.92
C LEU A 205 1.19 -9.98 20.91
N HIS A 206 1.77 -10.65 21.91
CA HIS A 206 3.21 -10.92 21.98
C HIS A 206 3.69 -11.75 20.79
N THR A 207 2.91 -12.76 20.38
CA THR A 207 3.22 -13.61 19.23
C THR A 207 3.22 -12.80 17.93
N GLN A 208 2.21 -11.95 17.73
CA GLN A 208 2.12 -11.08 16.56
C GLN A 208 3.26 -10.05 16.53
N TRP A 209 3.61 -9.46 17.68
CA TRP A 209 4.74 -8.54 17.80
C TRP A 209 6.07 -9.21 17.42
N ARG A 210 6.32 -10.44 17.93
CA ARG A 210 7.51 -11.23 17.56
C ARG A 210 7.52 -11.61 16.09
N LYS A 211 6.37 -11.95 15.51
CA LYS A 211 6.22 -12.24 14.07
C LYS A 211 6.63 -11.03 13.21
N TYR A 212 6.30 -9.82 13.63
CA TYR A 212 6.77 -8.60 12.96
C TYR A 212 8.25 -8.30 13.19
N GLY A 213 8.89 -8.91 14.19
CA GLY A 213 10.34 -8.93 14.38
C GLY A 213 11.07 -10.01 13.59
N ASP A 214 10.40 -10.80 12.73
CA ASP A 214 11.05 -11.82 11.90
C ASP A 214 11.90 -11.18 10.77
N ALA A 215 13.15 -11.63 10.59
CA ALA A 215 14.09 -11.07 9.61
C ALA A 215 13.70 -11.32 8.14
N THR A 216 12.79 -12.25 7.87
CA THR A 216 12.27 -12.54 6.52
C THR A 216 11.62 -11.31 5.88
N LEU A 217 10.91 -10.50 6.66
CA LEU A 217 10.25 -9.27 6.18
C LEU A 217 11.23 -8.27 5.55
N ALA A 218 12.28 -7.92 6.27
CA ALA A 218 13.34 -7.06 5.75
C ALA A 218 14.04 -7.69 4.53
N THR A 219 14.23 -9.01 4.53
CA THR A 219 14.87 -9.74 3.43
C THR A 219 14.04 -9.65 2.14
N GLU A 220 12.73 -9.87 2.24
CA GLU A 220 11.81 -9.74 1.10
C GLU A 220 11.70 -8.30 0.61
N ALA A 221 11.68 -7.32 1.52
CA ALA A 221 11.67 -5.91 1.18
C ALA A 221 12.93 -5.51 0.39
N ARG A 222 14.11 -5.89 0.88
CA ARG A 222 15.40 -5.66 0.20
C ARG A 222 15.46 -6.36 -1.15
N ARG A 223 14.97 -7.60 -1.27
CA ARG A 223 14.91 -8.32 -2.54
C ARG A 223 14.05 -7.57 -3.56
N SER A 224 12.93 -6.97 -3.13
CA SER A 224 12.09 -6.13 -3.99
C SER A 224 12.80 -4.85 -4.43
N LEU A 225 13.47 -4.15 -3.51
CA LEU A 225 14.25 -2.96 -3.83
C LEU A 225 15.41 -3.28 -4.79
N ALA A 226 16.06 -4.43 -4.64
CA ALA A 226 17.08 -4.89 -5.58
C ALA A 226 16.51 -5.13 -6.99
N LYS A 227 15.27 -5.62 -7.12
CA LYS A 227 14.58 -5.75 -8.41
C LYS A 227 14.30 -4.38 -9.03
N LEU A 228 13.78 -3.42 -8.25
CA LEU A 228 13.57 -2.04 -8.71
C LEU A 228 14.89 -1.40 -9.18
N ARG A 229 15.99 -1.67 -8.47
CA ARG A 229 17.32 -1.17 -8.86
C ARG A 229 17.78 -1.71 -10.19
N ARG A 230 17.62 -3.01 -10.43
CA ARG A 230 17.96 -3.63 -11.73
C ARG A 230 17.10 -3.09 -12.88
N ALA A 231 15.88 -2.65 -12.59
CA ALA A 231 14.99 -2.02 -13.56
C ALA A 231 15.28 -0.51 -13.77
N GLY A 232 16.30 0.06 -13.12
CA GLY A 232 16.61 1.49 -13.20
C GLY A 232 15.62 2.40 -12.47
N GLN A 233 14.72 1.84 -11.66
CA GLN A 233 13.67 2.57 -10.92
C GLN A 233 14.08 2.91 -9.47
N HIS A 234 15.27 2.49 -9.06
CA HIS A 234 15.85 2.76 -7.75
C HIS A 234 17.39 2.75 -7.87
N GLY A 235 18.10 3.56 -7.10
CA GLY A 235 19.56 3.63 -7.18
C GLY A 235 20.10 4.98 -6.71
N PRO A 236 21.43 5.17 -6.75
CA PRO A 236 22.06 6.44 -6.38
C PRO A 236 21.67 7.58 -7.33
N ASP A 237 21.46 7.27 -8.61
CA ASP A 237 21.13 8.27 -9.64
C ASP A 237 19.62 8.55 -9.76
N VAL A 238 18.79 7.82 -9.00
CA VAL A 238 17.34 8.01 -9.00
C VAL A 238 16.96 8.88 -7.80
N PRO A 239 16.41 10.09 -8.03
CA PRO A 239 16.00 11.00 -6.96
C PRO A 239 15.21 10.28 -5.87
N LEU A 240 15.52 10.62 -4.61
CA LEU A 240 14.69 10.16 -3.51
C LEU A 240 13.29 10.75 -3.68
N PRO A 241 12.23 9.93 -3.67
CA PRO A 241 10.90 10.48 -3.71
C PRO A 241 10.62 11.27 -2.44
N GLN A 242 9.61 12.14 -2.50
CA GLN A 242 9.03 12.69 -1.29
C GLN A 242 8.51 11.54 -0.43
N MET A 243 9.27 11.23 0.62
CA MET A 243 8.96 10.09 1.46
C MET A 243 7.76 10.41 2.36
N PRO A 244 6.89 9.43 2.59
CA PRO A 244 5.75 9.56 3.47
C PRO A 244 6.18 9.57 4.95
N MET A 245 5.21 9.70 5.85
CA MET A 245 5.43 9.66 7.30
C MET A 245 6.40 8.53 7.68
N ALA A 246 7.50 8.90 8.34
CA ALA A 246 8.53 7.95 8.74
C ALA A 246 8.01 6.99 9.82
N PRO A 247 8.52 5.74 9.89
CA PRO A 247 8.11 4.76 10.89
C PRO A 247 8.17 5.27 12.34
N VAL A 248 9.20 6.05 12.68
CA VAL A 248 9.33 6.64 14.02
C VAL A 248 8.18 7.59 14.35
N ARG A 249 7.68 8.35 13.36
CA ARG A 249 6.54 9.24 13.52
C ARG A 249 5.24 8.44 13.67
N MET A 250 5.08 7.36 12.92
CA MET A 250 3.92 6.45 13.08
C MET A 250 3.85 5.87 14.50
N LEU A 251 4.99 5.45 15.06
CA LEU A 251 5.04 4.94 16.44
C LEU A 251 4.67 6.02 17.47
N VAL A 252 5.17 7.25 17.29
CA VAL A 252 4.84 8.38 18.17
C VAL A 252 3.36 8.74 18.10
N GLU A 253 2.79 8.84 16.90
CA GLU A 253 1.38 9.19 16.72
C GLU A 253 0.44 8.09 17.20
N ALA A 254 0.80 6.82 17.00
CA ALA A 254 0.05 5.69 17.55
C ALA A 254 0.06 5.69 19.09
N GLY A 255 1.21 6.01 19.72
CA GLY A 255 1.32 6.19 21.17
C GLY A 255 0.46 7.32 21.70
N ALA A 256 0.59 8.51 21.11
CA ALA A 256 -0.17 9.69 21.50
C ALA A 256 -1.69 9.48 21.39
N ALA A 257 -2.16 8.67 20.44
CA ALA A 257 -3.58 8.38 20.28
C ALA A 257 -4.19 7.57 21.44
N ILE A 258 -3.38 6.80 22.19
CA ILE A 258 -3.84 6.12 23.40
C ILE A 258 -3.83 7.07 24.59
N ASP A 259 -2.76 7.86 24.74
CA ASP A 259 -2.62 8.80 25.87
C ASP A 259 -3.66 9.92 25.83
N ALA A 260 -4.10 10.31 24.62
CA ALA A 260 -5.16 11.29 24.40
C ALA A 260 -6.57 10.74 24.70
N ARG A 261 -6.71 9.46 25.06
CA ARG A 261 -7.99 8.90 25.51
C ARG A 261 -8.38 9.65 26.78
N PRO A 262 -9.53 10.36 26.81
CA PRO A 262 -10.04 10.87 28.07
C PRO A 262 -10.18 9.66 28.99
N ALA A 263 -9.57 9.72 30.18
CA ALA A 263 -9.85 8.76 31.23
C ALA A 263 -11.38 8.60 31.29
N PRO A 264 -11.92 7.36 31.33
CA PRO A 264 -13.34 7.21 31.58
C PRO A 264 -13.64 8.04 32.82
N ARG A 265 -14.48 9.06 32.68
CA ARG A 265 -14.92 9.83 33.83
C ARG A 265 -15.60 8.81 34.73
N GLU A 266 -14.98 8.48 35.85
CA GLU A 266 -15.63 7.71 36.89
C GLU A 266 -16.94 8.43 37.21
N GLY A 267 -18.07 7.82 36.85
CA GLY A 267 -19.38 8.41 37.07
C GLY A 267 -20.12 8.99 35.86
N GLU A 268 -19.92 8.48 34.64
CA GLU A 268 -20.97 8.53 33.62
C GLU A 268 -21.74 7.21 33.67
N PRO A 269 -22.70 7.04 34.61
CA PRO A 269 -23.35 5.77 34.85
C PRO A 269 -24.24 5.45 33.65
N ILE A 270 -24.27 4.19 33.24
CA ILE A 270 -25.41 3.33 32.84
C ILE A 270 -26.60 4.02 32.09
N THR A 271 -27.08 5.18 32.52
CA THR A 271 -28.03 6.08 31.84
C THR A 271 -27.74 6.33 30.37
N THR A 272 -26.51 6.66 29.96
CA THR A 272 -26.18 6.87 28.53
C THR A 272 -26.27 5.59 27.69
N ALA A 273 -26.05 4.42 28.31
CA ALA A 273 -26.21 3.13 27.65
C ALA A 273 -27.68 2.67 27.61
N ILE A 274 -28.50 3.08 28.57
CA ILE A 274 -29.95 2.85 28.60
C ILE A 274 -30.64 3.74 27.56
N ASP A 275 -30.30 5.03 27.49
CA ASP A 275 -30.87 5.98 26.53
C ASP A 275 -30.51 5.63 25.09
N ALA A 276 -29.33 5.04 24.84
CA ALA A 276 -28.94 4.56 23.51
C ALA A 276 -29.57 3.20 23.12
N ALA A 277 -30.09 2.44 24.09
CA ALA A 277 -30.69 1.13 23.86
C ALA A 277 -32.22 1.16 23.73
N LEU A 278 -32.86 2.28 24.08
CA LEU A 278 -34.29 2.49 23.92
C LEU A 278 -34.56 3.24 22.59
N PRO A 279 -35.35 2.66 21.66
CA PRO A 279 -35.79 3.40 20.49
C PRO A 279 -36.72 4.54 20.90
N ASP A 280 -36.50 5.73 20.34
CA ASP A 280 -37.43 6.85 20.44
C ASP A 280 -38.80 6.40 19.92
N SER A 281 -39.82 6.54 20.77
CA SER A 281 -41.23 6.18 20.53
C SER A 281 -41.57 4.68 20.66
N THR A 282 -42.27 4.35 21.75
CA THR A 282 -43.59 3.71 21.64
C THR A 282 -44.56 4.36 22.64
N ALA A 283 -45.37 5.29 22.15
CA ALA A 283 -46.68 5.52 22.74
C ALA A 283 -47.51 4.25 22.47
N THR A 284 -47.43 3.27 23.38
CA THR A 284 -48.32 2.11 23.37
C THR A 284 -49.38 2.35 24.44
N THR A 285 -50.57 2.74 23.98
CA THR A 285 -51.81 2.66 24.74
C THR A 285 -52.01 1.23 25.21
N TRP A 286 -52.11 1.04 26.53
CA TRP A 286 -52.50 -0.23 27.13
C TRP A 286 -53.97 -0.52 26.79
N PRO A 287 -54.32 -1.70 26.25
CA PRO A 287 -55.70 -2.15 26.27
C PRO A 287 -56.01 -2.60 27.71
N GLU A 288 -56.84 -1.83 28.41
CA GLU A 288 -57.66 -2.38 29.49
C GLU A 288 -58.62 -3.39 28.88
N ASP A 289 -58.42 -4.68 29.18
CA ASP A 289 -59.47 -5.64 29.54
C ASP A 289 -58.93 -7.08 29.40
N LEU A 290 -58.64 -7.71 30.54
CA LEU A 290 -58.86 -9.15 30.71
C LEU A 290 -59.35 -9.37 32.15
N THR A 291 -60.64 -9.15 32.30
CA THR A 291 -61.56 -9.80 33.21
C THR A 291 -61.12 -11.21 33.70
N HIS A 292 -61.10 -11.37 35.02
CA HIS A 292 -60.98 -12.65 35.74
C HIS A 292 -62.12 -13.63 35.39
N PRO A 293 -61.86 -14.94 35.48
CA PRO A 293 -62.80 -15.84 36.15
C PRO A 293 -62.13 -16.74 37.22
N PRO A 294 -62.93 -17.33 38.13
CA PRO A 294 -62.46 -17.86 39.42
C PRO A 294 -61.96 -19.30 39.33
N GLY A 295 -61.15 -19.68 40.31
CA GLY A 295 -60.34 -20.89 40.31
C GLY A 295 -61.07 -22.19 40.61
N THR A 296 -60.29 -23.28 40.66
CA THR A 296 -60.59 -24.51 41.40
C THR A 296 -59.26 -25.26 41.61
N GLN A 297 -58.82 -25.39 42.86
CA GLN A 297 -57.86 -26.42 43.27
C GLN A 297 -58.55 -27.80 43.24
N PRO A 298 -57.79 -28.89 43.09
CA PRO A 298 -57.87 -29.87 44.17
C PRO A 298 -56.53 -30.49 44.60
N HIS A 299 -56.57 -30.93 45.85
CA HIS A 299 -55.60 -31.64 46.67
C HIS A 299 -55.05 -32.98 46.13
N GLY A 300 -53.87 -33.33 46.67
CA GLY A 300 -53.47 -34.70 47.02
C GLY A 300 -52.27 -35.20 46.21
N ALA A 301 -51.24 -35.85 46.76
CA ALA A 301 -50.88 -36.21 48.12
C ALA A 301 -49.38 -36.57 48.07
N VAL A 302 -48.63 -36.27 49.13
CA VAL A 302 -47.29 -36.83 49.39
C VAL A 302 -47.47 -38.19 50.06
N PRO A 303 -46.64 -39.20 49.72
CA PRO A 303 -46.03 -39.96 50.81
C PRO A 303 -44.54 -40.31 50.57
N GLY A 304 -43.73 -40.02 51.59
CA GLY A 304 -42.96 -41.03 52.34
C GLY A 304 -41.74 -41.70 51.69
N LEU A 305 -40.56 -41.22 52.12
CA LEU A 305 -39.42 -41.97 52.70
C LEU A 305 -39.34 -43.49 52.46
N ASP A 306 -38.18 -43.99 52.00
CA ASP A 306 -37.30 -44.84 52.83
C ASP A 306 -35.98 -45.26 52.13
N SER A 307 -34.90 -45.07 52.88
CA SER A 307 -33.77 -45.97 53.21
C SER A 307 -32.86 -46.71 52.20
N GLU A 308 -31.60 -46.81 52.65
CA GLU A 308 -30.53 -47.81 52.40
C GLU A 308 -29.81 -47.80 51.03
N ALA A 309 -28.49 -47.55 50.93
CA ALA A 309 -27.29 -48.15 51.56
C ALA A 309 -26.83 -49.47 50.89
N ASP A 310 -25.65 -49.36 50.25
CA ASP A 310 -24.64 -50.39 49.92
C ASP A 310 -24.99 -51.54 48.96
N PRO A 311 -24.01 -52.18 48.29
CA PRO A 311 -22.59 -52.40 48.68
C PRO A 311 -21.50 -51.84 47.76
#